data_AF-A0A0D7QC44-F1
#
_entry.id   AF-A0A0D7QC44-F1
#
_cell.length_a   1.000
_cell.length_b   1.000
_cell.length_c   1.000
_cell.angle_alpha   90.00
_cell.angle_beta   90.00
_cell.angle_gamma   90.00
#
_symmetry.space_group_name_H-M   'P 1'
#
loop_
_entity.id
_entity.type
_entity.pdbx_description
1 polymer ?
#
loop_
_entity_poly.entity_id
_entity_poly.type
_entity_poly.pdbx_seq_one_letter_code
_entity_poly.pdbx_strand_id
1 'polypeptide(L)'
;MPNIAQLDAPSNLGLTPSDRGIEAATQAARSVHASYAEAGEAIAETGRRAGSALQAAGDVGLKSIEHQEISNGAAAAAQTFAGLDQSWNNTIAKADPKDTTVAQKFKDDVLAPTLDQLRSGFLTEGGQQYAESQIDKIRDHFFIKTSADIAARAGEAVKQNVVTTTNSLSNAVLQDPSSLQTSLDLLRHSVAANVDSSPNLSGMDRANITSAVLADSERTLVRAAAFGAISQNPEAGYKEFSSPKYAQYLSASDLKTLEQQQRAVVRAEHVDQAYQRTQRQQQKQDASDQREGEYIAKLHSDDPQQQQSVNAKSIANDFTLTREARERMIGIVERTASKENSATDPATRNRLLDGMLSADKPTKMQDILQAQIDNKLSNKDATILKEMIGSGRGSTLSDPVFTGVMGAAKQQIEQSLEGAENYGKFFYGFVRDYQKQAVAGTLQPNALDLRDEKSLISQYVKQYQPSNADKIRYYMFKNLGTDPSTVDFSQVVPRAVGDMSPGGGSAPARPARVTTKDQYDELPVGTHYIGKDGQTYEKRSSQPSAAPVSR
;
A
#
# COMPACT_ATOMS: atom_id res chain seq x y z
N MET A 1 27.77 -116.37 -155.08
CA MET A 1 28.36 -115.57 -156.17
C MET A 1 28.00 -114.10 -155.96
N PRO A 2 28.91 -113.19 -156.30
CA PRO A 2 29.14 -111.90 -155.66
C PRO A 2 28.28 -110.76 -156.21
N ASN A 3 28.10 -109.69 -155.45
CA ASN A 3 28.36 -108.34 -155.97
C ASN A 3 28.65 -107.37 -154.81
N ILE A 4 29.92 -107.03 -154.67
CA ILE A 4 30.45 -105.99 -153.77
C ILE A 4 30.41 -104.69 -154.56
N ALA A 5 29.77 -103.67 -154.02
CA ALA A 5 29.99 -102.28 -154.42
C ALA A 5 30.80 -101.59 -153.32
N GLN A 6 31.96 -101.09 -153.71
CA GLN A 6 32.94 -100.35 -152.91
C GLN A 6 32.73 -98.83 -153.12
N LEU A 7 33.34 -98.03 -152.23
CA LEU A 7 33.51 -96.56 -152.20
C LEU A 7 32.42 -95.82 -151.39
N ASP A 8 32.72 -94.86 -150.50
CA ASP A 8 33.96 -94.19 -150.12
C ASP A 8 33.77 -93.61 -148.71
N ALA A 9 34.82 -93.56 -147.89
CA ALA A 9 34.78 -92.97 -146.55
C ALA A 9 35.15 -91.47 -146.61
N PRO A 10 34.29 -90.53 -146.14
CA PRO A 10 34.71 -89.17 -145.89
C PRO A 10 35.36 -89.06 -144.50
N SER A 11 36.62 -88.67 -144.52
CA SER A 11 37.44 -88.29 -143.37
C SER A 11 36.87 -87.04 -142.68
N ASN A 12 35.91 -87.21 -141.76
CA ASN A 12 35.62 -86.32 -140.63
C ASN A 12 34.30 -86.75 -139.99
N LEU A 13 34.31 -87.14 -138.70
CA LEU A 13 33.23 -86.87 -137.73
C LEU A 13 33.66 -87.42 -136.35
N GLY A 14 34.01 -86.50 -135.46
CA GLY A 14 34.42 -86.78 -134.10
C GLY A 14 33.28 -87.33 -133.24
N LEU A 15 33.64 -88.19 -132.30
CA LEU A 15 32.77 -88.68 -131.23
C LEU A 15 32.43 -87.52 -130.29
N THR A 16 31.29 -86.86 -130.54
CA THR A 16 30.59 -86.03 -129.56
C THR A 16 29.34 -86.78 -129.10
N PRO A 17 28.99 -86.76 -127.80
CA PRO A 17 27.77 -87.41 -127.30
C PRO A 17 26.53 -86.75 -127.93
N SER A 18 25.57 -87.53 -128.41
CA SER A 18 24.33 -86.99 -128.99
C SER A 18 23.46 -86.30 -127.91
N ASP A 19 22.98 -85.09 -128.19
CA ASP A 19 22.20 -84.22 -127.30
C ASP A 19 20.99 -84.89 -126.60
N ARG A 20 20.41 -85.96 -127.18
CA ARG A 20 19.31 -86.72 -126.56
C ARG A 20 19.66 -87.42 -125.24
N GLY A 21 20.91 -87.83 -125.05
CA GLY A 21 21.34 -88.48 -123.80
C GLY A 21 21.58 -87.47 -122.67
N ILE A 22 22.04 -86.26 -123.02
CA ILE A 22 22.26 -85.16 -122.09
C ILE A 22 20.92 -84.57 -121.67
N GLU A 23 19.96 -84.37 -122.58
CA GLU A 23 18.63 -83.85 -122.24
C GLU A 23 17.84 -84.77 -121.29
N ALA A 24 17.89 -86.09 -121.48
CA ALA A 24 17.20 -87.06 -120.61
C ALA A 24 17.78 -87.11 -119.20
N ALA A 25 19.12 -87.09 -119.07
CA ALA A 25 19.80 -87.01 -117.78
C ALA A 25 19.56 -85.66 -117.10
N THR A 26 19.46 -84.58 -117.87
CA THR A 26 19.18 -83.22 -117.34
C THR A 26 17.73 -83.07 -116.90
N GLN A 27 16.76 -83.70 -117.58
CA GLN A 27 15.35 -83.72 -117.14
C GLN A 27 15.14 -84.58 -115.89
N ALA A 28 15.79 -85.76 -115.82
CA ALA A 28 15.76 -86.60 -114.63
C ALA A 28 16.42 -85.91 -113.43
N ALA A 29 17.58 -85.26 -113.62
CA ALA A 29 18.25 -84.46 -112.59
C ALA A 29 17.40 -83.27 -112.14
N ARG A 30 16.73 -82.54 -113.06
CA ARG A 30 15.79 -81.46 -112.70
C ARG A 30 14.57 -81.96 -111.93
N SER A 31 14.05 -83.15 -112.25
CA SER A 31 12.91 -83.73 -111.54
C SER A 31 13.25 -84.19 -110.12
N VAL A 32 14.47 -84.72 -109.90
CA VAL A 32 14.96 -85.09 -108.56
C VAL A 32 15.34 -83.84 -107.76
N HIS A 33 15.92 -82.82 -108.39
CA HIS A 33 16.23 -81.56 -107.72
C HIS A 33 14.96 -80.76 -107.36
N ALA A 34 13.91 -80.84 -108.18
CA ALA A 34 12.62 -80.24 -107.90
C ALA A 34 11.91 -80.94 -106.74
N SER A 35 11.95 -82.27 -106.64
CA SER A 35 11.30 -83.00 -105.55
C SER A 35 12.02 -82.84 -104.19
N TYR A 36 13.36 -82.68 -104.17
CA TYR A 36 14.09 -82.31 -102.96
C TYR A 36 13.95 -80.83 -102.59
N ALA A 37 13.85 -79.93 -103.58
CA ALA A 37 13.55 -78.51 -103.33
C ALA A 37 12.14 -78.34 -102.75
N GLU A 38 11.14 -79.04 -103.28
CA GLU A 38 9.74 -79.00 -102.84
C GLU A 38 9.56 -79.60 -101.42
N ALA A 39 10.29 -80.68 -101.09
CA ALA A 39 10.32 -81.23 -99.74
C ALA A 39 11.06 -80.31 -98.72
N GLY A 40 12.13 -79.65 -99.15
CA GLY A 40 12.84 -78.64 -98.35
C GLY A 40 12.01 -77.37 -98.13
N GLU A 41 11.25 -76.92 -99.15
CA GLU A 41 10.33 -75.79 -99.07
C GLU A 41 9.14 -76.11 -98.16
N ALA A 42 8.57 -77.32 -98.23
CA ALA A 42 7.48 -77.74 -97.35
C ALA A 42 7.90 -77.82 -95.86
N ILE A 43 9.13 -78.27 -95.57
CA ILE A 43 9.68 -78.28 -94.21
C ILE A 43 10.03 -76.85 -93.74
N ALA A 44 10.59 -76.00 -94.60
CA ALA A 44 10.89 -74.60 -94.29
C ALA A 44 9.62 -73.75 -94.14
N GLU A 45 8.57 -74.03 -94.89
CA GLU A 45 7.22 -73.42 -94.76
C GLU A 45 6.56 -73.88 -93.45
N THR A 46 6.66 -75.16 -93.09
CA THR A 46 6.15 -75.69 -91.81
C THR A 46 6.94 -75.13 -90.62
N GLY A 47 8.26 -75.00 -90.73
CA GLY A 47 9.12 -74.36 -89.73
C GLY A 47 8.85 -72.86 -89.58
N ARG A 48 8.60 -72.14 -90.69
CA ARG A 48 8.18 -70.73 -90.67
C ARG A 48 6.78 -70.56 -90.08
N ARG A 49 5.83 -71.45 -90.39
CA ARG A 49 4.47 -71.42 -89.82
C ARG A 49 4.47 -71.78 -88.34
N ALA A 50 5.18 -72.82 -87.92
CA ALA A 50 5.36 -73.17 -86.51
C ALA A 50 6.12 -72.08 -85.73
N GLY A 51 7.18 -71.52 -86.31
CA GLY A 51 7.90 -70.37 -85.76
C GLY A 51 7.03 -69.12 -85.63
N SER A 52 6.22 -68.81 -86.65
CA SER A 52 5.28 -67.68 -86.62
C SER A 52 4.12 -67.89 -85.66
N ALA A 53 3.65 -69.14 -85.47
CA ALA A 53 2.61 -69.47 -84.52
C ALA A 53 3.13 -69.47 -83.07
N LEU A 54 4.38 -69.91 -82.84
CA LEU A 54 5.07 -69.80 -81.55
C LEU A 54 5.39 -68.35 -81.21
N GLN A 55 5.80 -67.53 -82.20
CA GLN A 55 5.95 -66.08 -82.02
C GLN A 55 4.59 -65.42 -81.72
N ALA A 56 3.54 -65.72 -82.47
CA ALA A 56 2.21 -65.15 -82.23
C ALA A 56 1.62 -65.58 -80.86
N ALA A 57 1.80 -66.83 -80.44
CA ALA A 57 1.39 -67.29 -79.13
C ALA A 57 2.24 -66.68 -78.00
N GLY A 58 3.55 -66.52 -78.24
CA GLY A 58 4.47 -65.81 -77.36
C GLY A 58 4.09 -64.34 -77.19
N ASP A 59 3.75 -63.65 -78.28
CA ASP A 59 3.33 -62.24 -78.29
C ASP A 59 1.98 -62.04 -77.58
N VAL A 60 1.03 -62.97 -77.74
CA VAL A 60 -0.27 -62.93 -77.02
C VAL A 60 -0.07 -63.21 -75.53
N GLY A 61 0.78 -64.17 -75.17
CA GLY A 61 1.14 -64.45 -73.79
C GLY A 61 1.85 -63.27 -73.12
N LEU A 62 2.82 -62.66 -73.80
CA LEU A 62 3.54 -61.48 -73.34
C LEU A 62 2.59 -60.29 -73.13
N LYS A 63 1.70 -60.03 -74.09
CA LYS A 63 0.68 -58.95 -73.97
C LYS A 63 -0.32 -59.20 -72.84
N SER A 64 -0.68 -60.45 -72.57
CA SER A 64 -1.57 -60.78 -71.45
C SER A 64 -0.88 -60.56 -70.10
N ILE A 65 0.40 -60.94 -69.97
CA ILE A 65 1.21 -60.69 -68.78
C ILE A 65 1.40 -59.18 -68.59
N GLU A 66 1.78 -58.46 -69.64
CA GLU A 66 1.93 -57.01 -69.63
C GLU A 66 0.64 -56.30 -69.21
N HIS A 67 -0.52 -56.72 -69.75
CA HIS A 67 -1.80 -56.13 -69.34
C HIS A 67 -2.12 -56.36 -67.86
N GLN A 68 -1.84 -57.57 -67.34
CA GLN A 68 -1.99 -57.86 -65.91
C GLN A 68 -1.01 -57.05 -65.05
N GLU A 69 0.25 -56.92 -65.49
CA GLU A 69 1.26 -56.07 -64.83
C GLU A 69 0.84 -54.61 -64.80
N ILE A 70 0.35 -54.04 -65.91
CA ILE A 70 -0.12 -52.65 -65.97
C ILE A 70 -1.34 -52.45 -65.07
N SER A 71 -2.31 -53.37 -65.08
CA SER A 71 -3.51 -53.27 -64.24
C SER A 71 -3.19 -53.36 -62.75
N ASN A 72 -2.39 -54.34 -62.34
CA ASN A 72 -1.95 -54.48 -60.94
C ASN A 72 -1.01 -53.33 -60.54
N GLY A 73 -0.17 -52.91 -61.48
CA GLY A 73 0.75 -51.79 -61.34
C GLY A 73 0.07 -50.45 -61.12
N ALA A 74 -1.08 -50.21 -61.76
CA ALA A 74 -1.88 -49.03 -61.52
C ALA A 74 -2.38 -48.96 -60.07
N ALA A 75 -2.87 -50.07 -59.53
CA ALA A 75 -3.30 -50.16 -58.14
C ALA A 75 -2.12 -49.99 -57.16
N ALA A 76 -0.98 -50.63 -57.45
CA ALA A 76 0.25 -50.50 -56.67
C ALA A 76 0.76 -49.04 -56.67
N ALA A 77 0.83 -48.38 -57.83
CA ALA A 77 1.25 -46.99 -57.94
C ALA A 77 0.34 -46.04 -57.15
N ALA A 78 -0.98 -46.26 -57.18
CA ALA A 78 -1.94 -45.48 -56.40
C ALA A 78 -1.75 -45.68 -54.88
N GLN A 79 -1.51 -46.90 -54.43
CA GLN A 79 -1.21 -47.20 -53.02
C GLN A 79 0.12 -46.59 -52.58
N THR A 80 1.16 -46.70 -53.40
CA THR A 80 2.46 -46.07 -53.18
C THR A 80 2.33 -44.56 -53.05
N PHE A 81 1.60 -43.91 -53.97
CA PHE A 81 1.34 -42.48 -53.91
C PHE A 81 0.65 -42.09 -52.59
N ALA A 82 -0.43 -42.78 -52.22
CA ALA A 82 -1.17 -42.49 -50.98
C ALA A 82 -0.29 -42.69 -49.72
N GLY A 83 0.53 -43.75 -49.69
CA GLY A 83 1.45 -44.02 -48.60
C GLY A 83 2.55 -42.96 -48.47
N LEU A 84 3.12 -42.52 -49.59
CA LEU A 84 4.10 -41.44 -49.63
C LEU A 84 3.48 -40.11 -49.19
N ASP A 85 2.23 -39.83 -49.58
CA ASP A 85 1.54 -38.59 -49.18
C ASP A 85 1.34 -38.55 -47.67
N GLN A 86 0.86 -39.66 -47.09
CA GLN A 86 0.72 -39.80 -45.66
C GLN A 86 2.07 -39.69 -44.93
N SER A 87 3.12 -40.32 -45.47
CA SER A 87 4.48 -40.27 -44.90
C SER A 87 5.03 -38.84 -44.88
N TRP A 88 4.86 -38.10 -45.98
CA TRP A 88 5.26 -36.70 -46.05
C TRP A 88 4.48 -35.84 -45.06
N ASN A 89 3.15 -35.95 -45.05
CA ASN A 89 2.30 -35.18 -44.14
C ASN A 89 2.70 -35.41 -42.67
N ASN A 90 3.02 -36.66 -42.30
CA ASN A 90 3.51 -37.01 -40.96
C ASN A 90 4.91 -36.43 -40.66
N THR A 91 5.80 -36.45 -41.66
CA THR A 91 7.16 -35.94 -41.55
C THR A 91 7.15 -34.43 -41.35
N ILE A 92 6.46 -33.70 -42.23
CA ILE A 92 6.40 -32.24 -42.18
C ILE A 92 5.61 -31.73 -40.97
N ALA A 93 4.64 -32.50 -40.47
CA ALA A 93 3.90 -32.15 -39.25
C ALA A 93 4.80 -32.08 -38.00
N LYS A 94 5.82 -32.93 -37.93
CA LYS A 94 6.73 -33.06 -36.76
C LYS A 94 8.05 -32.32 -36.92
N ALA A 95 8.38 -31.89 -38.13
CA ALA A 95 9.64 -31.20 -38.42
C ALA A 95 9.68 -29.80 -37.79
N ASP A 96 10.88 -29.37 -37.39
CA ASP A 96 11.12 -27.98 -37.02
C ASP A 96 10.86 -27.09 -38.25
N PRO A 97 10.02 -26.03 -38.15
CA PRO A 97 9.81 -25.07 -39.24
C PRO A 97 11.10 -24.43 -39.78
N LYS A 98 12.20 -24.47 -39.01
CA LYS A 98 13.53 -23.97 -39.39
C LYS A 98 14.42 -25.01 -40.09
N ASP A 99 14.03 -26.29 -40.10
CA ASP A 99 14.81 -27.34 -40.78
C ASP A 99 14.55 -27.33 -42.29
N THR A 100 15.46 -26.71 -43.04
CA THR A 100 15.40 -26.66 -44.51
C THR A 100 15.80 -27.99 -45.18
N THR A 101 16.30 -28.96 -44.42
CA THR A 101 16.79 -30.25 -44.95
C THR A 101 15.73 -31.34 -45.01
N VAL A 102 14.58 -31.15 -44.35
CA VAL A 102 13.57 -32.21 -44.20
C VAL A 102 12.99 -32.69 -45.53
N ALA A 103 12.80 -31.80 -46.51
CA ALA A 103 12.34 -32.20 -47.84
C ALA A 103 13.38 -33.04 -48.59
N GLN A 104 14.66 -32.70 -48.47
CA GLN A 104 15.73 -33.45 -49.13
C GLN A 104 15.87 -34.84 -48.49
N LYS A 105 15.87 -34.92 -47.15
CA LYS A 105 15.87 -36.20 -46.43
C LYS A 105 14.67 -37.07 -46.80
N PHE A 106 13.47 -36.51 -46.90
CA PHE A 106 12.31 -37.27 -47.36
C PHE A 106 12.48 -37.80 -48.78
N LYS A 107 13.02 -36.98 -49.70
CA LYS A 107 13.27 -37.39 -51.09
C LYS A 107 14.28 -38.53 -51.17
N ASP A 108 15.36 -38.44 -50.40
CA ASP A 108 16.48 -39.40 -50.45
C ASP A 108 16.18 -40.67 -49.66
N ASP A 109 15.62 -40.55 -48.45
CA ASP A 109 15.47 -41.67 -47.51
C ASP A 109 14.13 -42.41 -47.66
N VAL A 110 13.11 -41.78 -48.24
CA VAL A 110 11.74 -42.34 -48.32
C VAL A 110 11.25 -42.42 -49.75
N LEU A 111 11.22 -41.31 -50.48
CA LEU A 111 10.63 -41.24 -51.81
C LEU A 111 11.39 -42.11 -52.82
N ALA A 112 12.69 -41.87 -53.01
CA ALA A 112 13.48 -42.60 -54.00
C ALA A 112 13.50 -44.12 -53.76
N PRO A 113 13.76 -44.63 -52.53
CA PRO A 113 13.72 -46.07 -52.26
C PRO A 113 12.35 -46.70 -52.53
N THR A 114 11.26 -45.99 -52.19
CA THR A 114 9.90 -46.49 -52.42
C THR A 114 9.55 -46.57 -53.91
N LEU A 115 10.00 -45.59 -54.70
CA LEU A 115 9.79 -45.58 -56.16
C LEU A 115 10.65 -46.64 -56.86
N ASP A 116 11.88 -46.89 -56.39
CA ASP A 116 12.72 -47.97 -56.90
C ASP A 116 12.10 -49.34 -56.60
N GLN A 117 11.51 -49.51 -55.41
CA GLN A 117 10.75 -50.71 -55.07
C GLN A 117 9.55 -50.89 -55.99
N LEU A 118 8.80 -49.82 -56.30
CA LEU A 118 7.69 -49.87 -57.26
C LEU A 118 8.16 -50.31 -58.65
N ARG A 119 9.27 -49.74 -59.15
CA ARG A 119 9.84 -50.07 -60.48
C ARG A 119 10.20 -51.55 -60.59
N SER A 120 10.82 -52.11 -59.55
CA SER A 120 11.26 -53.52 -59.53
C SER A 120 10.10 -54.53 -59.54
N GLY A 121 8.86 -54.10 -59.33
CA GLY A 121 7.67 -54.94 -59.42
C GLY A 121 7.20 -55.27 -60.85
N PHE A 122 7.80 -54.68 -61.89
CA PHE A 122 7.41 -54.87 -63.29
C PHE A 122 8.49 -55.64 -64.06
N LEU A 123 8.13 -56.75 -64.70
CA LEU A 123 9.07 -57.64 -65.37
C LEU A 123 9.09 -57.44 -66.90
N THR A 124 7.96 -57.06 -67.50
CA THR A 124 7.86 -56.82 -68.95
C THR A 124 8.35 -55.43 -69.34
N GLU A 125 8.81 -55.26 -70.58
CA GLU A 125 9.26 -53.97 -71.11
C GLU A 125 8.12 -52.92 -71.09
N GLY A 126 6.91 -53.29 -71.54
CA GLY A 126 5.76 -52.39 -71.49
C GLY A 126 5.32 -52.04 -70.06
N GLY A 127 5.39 -53.01 -69.14
CA GLY A 127 5.17 -52.76 -67.71
C GLY A 127 6.19 -51.79 -67.11
N GLN A 128 7.47 -51.93 -67.46
CA GLN A 128 8.54 -51.02 -67.02
C GLN A 128 8.34 -49.60 -67.56
N GLN A 129 8.00 -49.44 -68.84
CA GLN A 129 7.67 -48.12 -69.42
C GLN A 129 6.46 -47.47 -68.72
N TYR A 130 5.42 -48.25 -68.43
CA TYR A 130 4.29 -47.77 -67.64
C TYR A 130 4.72 -47.32 -66.25
N ALA A 131 5.50 -48.14 -65.52
CA ALA A 131 5.98 -47.85 -64.19
C ALA A 131 6.82 -46.57 -64.15
N GLU A 132 7.76 -46.41 -65.09
CA GLU A 132 8.57 -45.20 -65.24
C GLU A 132 7.69 -43.96 -65.41
N SER A 133 6.66 -44.03 -66.27
CA SER A 133 5.74 -42.91 -66.47
C SER A 133 4.95 -42.51 -65.21
N GLN A 134 4.64 -43.47 -64.33
CA GLN A 134 3.96 -43.18 -63.06
C GLN A 134 4.94 -42.66 -62.02
N ILE A 135 6.13 -43.26 -61.94
CA ILE A 135 7.22 -42.83 -61.05
C ILE A 135 7.57 -41.37 -61.31
N ASP A 136 7.68 -40.96 -62.58
CA ASP A 136 7.98 -39.58 -62.94
C ASP A 136 6.87 -38.63 -62.48
N LYS A 137 5.59 -38.97 -62.69
CA LYS A 137 4.46 -38.17 -62.17
C LYS A 137 4.46 -38.06 -60.65
N ILE A 138 4.75 -39.14 -59.94
CA ILE A 138 4.82 -39.15 -58.48
C ILE A 138 6.01 -38.28 -58.02
N ARG A 139 7.17 -38.43 -58.65
CA ARG A 139 8.38 -37.65 -58.35
C ARG A 139 8.13 -36.15 -58.56
N ASP A 140 7.52 -35.78 -59.68
CA ASP A 140 7.15 -34.38 -59.98
C ASP A 140 6.17 -33.82 -58.95
N HIS A 141 5.13 -34.59 -58.59
CA HIS A 141 4.18 -34.20 -57.56
C HIS A 141 4.89 -33.92 -56.23
N PHE A 142 5.72 -34.84 -55.74
CA PHE A 142 6.43 -34.65 -54.47
C PHE A 142 7.50 -33.56 -54.56
N PHE A 143 8.12 -33.32 -55.71
CA PHE A 143 9.00 -32.18 -55.89
C PHE A 143 8.27 -30.86 -55.66
N ILE A 144 7.09 -30.69 -56.26
CA ILE A 144 6.25 -29.50 -56.11
C ILE A 144 5.70 -29.40 -54.68
N LYS A 145 5.08 -30.47 -54.18
CA LYS A 145 4.42 -30.51 -52.87
C LYS A 145 5.41 -30.23 -51.73
N THR A 146 6.53 -30.93 -51.69
CA THR A 146 7.54 -30.72 -50.64
C THR A 146 8.09 -29.29 -50.66
N SER A 147 8.34 -28.73 -51.84
CA SER A 147 8.83 -27.35 -51.97
C SER A 147 7.79 -26.33 -51.48
N ALA A 148 6.52 -26.53 -51.82
CA ALA A 148 5.42 -25.67 -51.37
C ALA A 148 5.23 -25.72 -49.85
N ASP A 149 5.26 -26.92 -49.26
CA ASP A 149 5.09 -27.09 -47.81
C ASP A 149 6.27 -26.52 -47.02
N ILE A 150 7.51 -26.68 -47.51
CA ILE A 150 8.69 -26.03 -46.91
C ILE A 150 8.59 -24.51 -46.98
N ALA A 151 8.10 -23.97 -48.10
CA ALA A 151 7.89 -22.53 -48.24
C ALA A 151 6.87 -22.00 -47.22
N ALA A 152 5.75 -22.70 -47.04
CA ALA A 152 4.75 -22.36 -46.04
C ALA A 152 5.32 -22.40 -44.61
N ARG A 153 6.12 -23.43 -44.28
CA ARG A 153 6.81 -23.55 -42.99
C ARG A 153 7.84 -22.45 -42.74
N ALA A 154 8.62 -22.09 -43.75
CA ALA A 154 9.56 -20.97 -43.68
C ALA A 154 8.82 -19.64 -43.42
N GLY A 155 7.66 -19.45 -44.07
CA GLY A 155 6.75 -18.34 -43.79
C GLY A 155 6.33 -18.27 -42.32
N GLU A 156 5.95 -19.41 -41.74
CA GLU A 156 5.56 -19.50 -40.32
C GLU A 156 6.74 -19.22 -39.38
N ALA A 157 7.93 -19.76 -39.67
CA ALA A 157 9.13 -19.51 -38.89
C ALA A 157 9.51 -18.02 -38.86
N VAL A 158 9.40 -17.33 -40.01
CA VAL A 158 9.63 -15.89 -40.08
C VAL A 158 8.59 -15.14 -39.26
N LYS A 159 7.29 -15.45 -39.38
CA LYS A 159 6.23 -14.82 -38.56
C LYS A 159 6.51 -14.98 -37.07
N GLN A 160 6.91 -16.18 -36.63
CA GLN A 160 7.24 -16.45 -35.23
C GLN A 160 8.45 -15.62 -34.75
N ASN A 161 9.49 -15.51 -35.58
CA ASN A 161 10.64 -14.65 -35.27
C ASN A 161 10.21 -13.18 -35.17
N VAL A 162 9.37 -12.69 -36.09
CA VAL A 162 8.85 -11.31 -36.06
C VAL A 162 8.02 -11.05 -34.81
N VAL A 163 7.13 -11.96 -34.41
CA VAL A 163 6.36 -11.85 -33.16
C VAL A 163 7.29 -11.83 -31.95
N THR A 164 8.33 -12.68 -31.92
CA THR A 164 9.31 -12.71 -30.83
C THR A 164 10.05 -11.37 -30.72
N THR A 165 10.55 -10.85 -31.84
CA THR A 165 11.18 -9.53 -31.91
C THR A 165 10.22 -8.43 -31.47
N THR A 166 8.97 -8.47 -31.94
CA THR A 166 7.92 -7.50 -31.58
C THR A 166 7.69 -7.49 -30.07
N ASN A 167 7.59 -8.66 -29.42
CA ASN A 167 7.39 -8.76 -27.98
C ASN A 167 8.57 -8.20 -27.19
N SER A 168 9.81 -8.53 -27.59
CA SER A 168 11.02 -7.99 -26.95
C SER A 168 11.09 -6.47 -27.06
N LEU A 169 10.83 -5.93 -28.25
CA LEU A 169 10.84 -4.48 -28.48
C LEU A 169 9.67 -3.78 -27.81
N SER A 170 8.48 -4.39 -27.77
CA SER A 170 7.30 -3.85 -27.08
C SER A 170 7.58 -3.67 -25.58
N ASN A 171 8.26 -4.62 -24.95
CA ASN A 171 8.66 -4.48 -23.55
C ASN A 171 9.69 -3.37 -23.34
N ALA A 172 10.64 -3.22 -24.26
CA ALA A 172 11.63 -2.14 -24.20
C ALA A 172 10.97 -0.76 -24.31
N VAL A 173 10.08 -0.55 -25.28
CA VAL A 173 9.39 0.73 -25.46
C VAL A 173 8.33 1.00 -24.40
N LEU A 174 7.77 -0.04 -23.77
CA LEU A 174 6.88 0.11 -22.62
C LEU A 174 7.64 0.69 -21.41
N GLN A 175 8.89 0.28 -21.22
CA GLN A 175 9.75 0.77 -20.13
C GLN A 175 10.38 2.12 -20.45
N ASP A 176 10.81 2.31 -21.70
CA ASP A 176 11.39 3.56 -22.21
C ASP A 176 10.71 3.97 -23.53
N PRO A 177 9.62 4.74 -23.46
CA PRO A 177 8.89 5.20 -24.64
C PRO A 177 9.73 6.04 -25.61
N SER A 178 10.81 6.67 -25.13
CA SER A 178 11.69 7.48 -25.98
C SER A 178 12.46 6.64 -27.00
N SER A 179 12.62 5.34 -26.74
CA SER A 179 13.29 4.38 -27.61
C SER A 179 12.44 3.93 -28.82
N LEU A 180 11.16 4.35 -28.91
CA LEU A 180 10.20 3.88 -29.91
C LEU A 180 10.73 3.96 -31.35
N GLN A 181 11.34 5.07 -31.74
CA GLN A 181 11.82 5.23 -33.12
C GLN A 181 12.92 4.21 -33.46
N THR A 182 13.88 4.04 -32.55
CA THR A 182 14.94 3.03 -32.68
C THR A 182 14.37 1.62 -32.74
N SER A 183 13.34 1.32 -31.93
CA SER A 183 12.68 0.01 -31.96
C SER A 183 11.90 -0.24 -33.25
N LEU A 184 11.22 0.77 -33.80
CA LEU A 184 10.55 0.66 -35.10
C LEU A 184 11.57 0.39 -36.22
N ASP A 185 12.69 1.10 -36.21
CA ASP A 185 13.73 0.91 -37.22
C ASP A 185 14.40 -0.47 -37.08
N LEU A 186 14.68 -0.92 -35.85
CA LEU A 186 15.21 -2.26 -35.60
C LEU A 186 14.24 -3.37 -36.02
N LEU A 187 12.93 -3.19 -35.78
CA LEU A 187 11.89 -4.09 -36.25
C LEU A 187 11.92 -4.19 -37.78
N ARG A 188 11.88 -3.06 -38.50
CA ARG A 188 11.92 -3.03 -39.97
C ARG A 188 13.14 -3.76 -40.52
N HIS A 189 14.33 -3.47 -39.99
CA HIS A 189 15.57 -4.13 -40.41
C HIS A 189 15.55 -5.63 -40.10
N SER A 190 15.04 -6.02 -38.93
CA SER A 190 14.93 -7.43 -38.55
C SER A 190 13.95 -8.19 -39.44
N VAL A 191 12.79 -7.61 -39.76
CA VAL A 191 11.83 -8.23 -40.69
C VAL A 191 12.44 -8.38 -42.07
N ALA A 192 13.06 -7.31 -42.61
CA ALA A 192 13.73 -7.35 -43.91
C ALA A 192 14.82 -8.44 -43.95
N ALA A 193 15.70 -8.47 -42.95
CA ALA A 193 16.77 -9.48 -42.87
C ALA A 193 16.22 -10.92 -42.79
N ASN A 194 15.16 -11.16 -42.02
CA ASN A 194 14.54 -12.49 -41.93
C ASN A 194 13.86 -12.91 -43.24
N VAL A 195 13.22 -11.97 -43.95
CA VAL A 195 12.57 -12.23 -45.23
C VAL A 195 13.61 -12.47 -46.34
N ASP A 196 14.66 -11.65 -46.39
CA ASP A 196 15.68 -11.72 -47.43
C ASP A 196 16.59 -12.94 -47.28
N SER A 197 16.89 -13.34 -46.05
CA SER A 197 17.73 -14.52 -45.76
C SER A 197 17.00 -15.86 -45.87
N SER A 198 15.67 -15.88 -46.04
CA SER A 198 14.90 -17.11 -46.16
C SER A 198 14.85 -17.58 -47.63
N PRO A 199 15.61 -18.62 -48.02
CA PRO A 199 15.69 -19.06 -49.42
C PRO A 199 14.38 -19.69 -49.91
N ASN A 200 13.56 -20.20 -49.00
CA ASN A 200 12.38 -20.99 -49.33
C ASN A 200 11.09 -20.18 -49.30
N LEU A 201 11.13 -18.88 -48.98
CA LEU A 201 9.90 -18.08 -48.86
C LEU A 201 9.33 -17.72 -50.24
N SER A 202 8.03 -17.98 -50.44
CA SER A 202 7.34 -17.61 -51.68
C SER A 202 7.25 -16.08 -51.83
N GLY A 203 7.22 -15.57 -53.06
CA GLY A 203 7.13 -14.12 -53.31
C GLY A 203 5.89 -13.47 -52.69
N MET A 204 4.76 -14.19 -52.67
CA MET A 204 3.52 -13.73 -52.04
C MET A 204 3.64 -13.71 -50.51
N ASP A 205 4.27 -14.72 -49.90
CA ASP A 205 4.51 -14.72 -48.45
C ASP A 205 5.48 -13.60 -48.04
N ARG A 206 6.51 -13.32 -48.86
CA ARG A 206 7.42 -12.20 -48.62
C ARG A 206 6.65 -10.89 -48.59
N ALA A 207 5.78 -10.66 -49.57
CA ALA A 207 4.95 -9.46 -49.64
C ALA A 207 3.98 -9.36 -48.45
N ASN A 208 3.35 -10.46 -48.05
CA ASN A 208 2.43 -10.47 -46.91
C ASN A 208 3.13 -10.17 -45.57
N ILE A 209 4.32 -10.74 -45.34
CA ILE A 209 5.10 -10.49 -44.12
C ILE A 209 5.60 -9.05 -44.07
N THR A 210 6.14 -8.54 -45.17
CA THR A 210 6.68 -7.16 -45.24
C THR A 210 5.61 -6.09 -45.17
N SER A 211 4.36 -6.39 -45.53
CA SER A 211 3.25 -5.43 -45.46
C SER A 211 2.40 -5.61 -44.21
N ALA A 212 1.65 -6.71 -44.11
CA ALA A 212 0.63 -6.89 -43.09
C ALA A 212 1.23 -7.17 -41.71
N VAL A 213 2.17 -8.12 -41.62
CA VAL A 213 2.76 -8.53 -40.34
C VAL A 213 3.61 -7.40 -39.76
N LEU A 214 4.44 -6.77 -40.59
CA LEU A 214 5.23 -5.62 -40.16
C LEU A 214 4.34 -4.47 -39.66
N ALA A 215 3.29 -4.09 -40.40
CA ALA A 215 2.40 -3.02 -39.99
C ALA A 215 1.71 -3.33 -38.64
N ASP A 216 1.25 -4.56 -38.43
CA ASP A 216 0.64 -4.96 -37.15
C ASP A 216 1.64 -4.92 -35.98
N SER A 217 2.87 -5.37 -36.21
CA SER A 217 3.97 -5.27 -35.25
C SER A 217 4.31 -3.81 -34.91
N GLU A 218 4.37 -2.92 -35.90
CA GLU A 218 4.59 -1.48 -35.66
C GLU A 218 3.49 -0.87 -34.80
N ARG A 219 2.21 -1.20 -35.07
CA ARG A 219 1.08 -0.77 -34.24
C ARG A 219 1.21 -1.25 -32.80
N THR A 220 1.64 -2.50 -32.61
CA THR A 220 1.86 -3.09 -31.29
C THR A 220 2.94 -2.33 -30.52
N LEU A 221 4.07 -2.01 -31.15
CA LEU A 221 5.14 -1.20 -30.55
C LEU A 221 4.66 0.19 -30.15
N VAL A 222 3.96 0.89 -31.05
CA VAL A 222 3.45 2.25 -30.77
C VAL A 222 2.44 2.23 -29.63
N ARG A 223 1.56 1.22 -29.58
CA ARG A 223 0.60 1.05 -28.49
C ARG A 223 1.33 0.81 -27.15
N ALA A 224 2.34 -0.06 -27.13
CA ALA A 224 3.14 -0.33 -25.93
C ALA A 224 3.87 0.92 -25.43
N ALA A 225 4.48 1.69 -26.34
CA ALA A 225 5.14 2.96 -26.01
C ALA A 225 4.14 3.98 -25.44
N ALA A 226 2.93 4.07 -26.01
CA ALA A 226 1.88 4.93 -25.50
C ALA A 226 1.47 4.58 -24.06
N PHE A 227 1.30 3.29 -23.76
CA PHE A 227 1.05 2.81 -22.40
C PHE A 227 2.17 3.18 -21.43
N GLY A 228 3.42 3.00 -21.86
CA GLY A 228 4.59 3.37 -21.07
C GLY A 228 4.63 4.88 -20.77
N ALA A 229 4.44 5.70 -21.80
CA ALA A 229 4.46 7.15 -21.68
C ALA A 229 3.35 7.67 -20.77
N ILE A 230 2.13 7.14 -20.89
CA ILE A 230 1.00 7.49 -20.01
C ILE A 230 1.27 7.06 -18.57
N SER A 231 1.94 5.93 -18.36
CA SER A 231 2.26 5.47 -17.00
C SER A 231 3.33 6.34 -16.33
N GLN A 232 4.23 6.94 -17.09
CA GLN A 232 5.27 7.84 -16.58
C GLN A 232 4.79 9.29 -16.44
N ASN A 233 4.02 9.78 -17.41
CA ASN A 233 3.43 11.11 -17.42
C ASN A 233 2.07 11.04 -18.14
N PRO A 234 0.95 10.92 -17.39
CA PRO A 234 -0.36 10.65 -17.96
C PRO A 234 -0.79 11.67 -19.02
N GLU A 235 -0.64 12.96 -18.73
CA GLU A 235 -1.11 14.03 -19.61
C GLU A 235 -0.20 14.21 -20.83
N ALA A 236 1.12 14.29 -20.63
CA ALA A 236 2.06 14.49 -21.72
C ALA A 236 2.09 13.26 -22.65
N GLY A 237 2.10 12.05 -22.08
CA GLY A 237 2.08 10.80 -22.81
C GLY A 237 0.81 10.65 -23.66
N TYR A 238 -0.37 10.89 -23.07
CA TYR A 238 -1.62 10.84 -23.84
C TYR A 238 -1.64 11.88 -24.98
N LYS A 239 -1.20 13.11 -24.71
CA LYS A 239 -1.15 14.18 -25.72
C LYS A 239 -0.19 13.85 -26.87
N GLU A 240 0.98 13.29 -26.56
CA GLU A 240 1.94 12.88 -27.59
C GLU A 240 1.35 11.78 -28.50
N PHE A 241 0.81 10.71 -27.92
CA PHE A 241 0.35 9.56 -28.68
C PHE A 241 -1.04 9.73 -29.31
N SER A 242 -1.82 10.72 -28.88
CA SER A 242 -3.05 11.15 -29.57
C SER A 242 -2.80 12.15 -30.71
N SER A 243 -1.55 12.56 -30.92
CA SER A 243 -1.22 13.49 -32.00
C SER A 243 -1.32 12.85 -33.40
N PRO A 244 -1.48 13.66 -34.47
CA PRO A 244 -1.50 13.15 -35.85
C PRO A 244 -0.26 12.33 -36.23
N LYS A 245 0.88 12.51 -35.53
CA LYS A 245 2.13 11.77 -35.75
C LYS A 245 1.94 10.25 -35.68
N TYR A 246 1.07 9.77 -34.79
CA TYR A 246 0.86 8.33 -34.56
C TYR A 246 -0.50 7.83 -35.07
N ALA A 247 -1.27 8.67 -35.77
CA ALA A 247 -2.62 8.34 -36.24
C ALA A 247 -2.66 7.14 -37.22
N GLN A 248 -1.57 6.89 -37.96
CA GLN A 248 -1.47 5.72 -38.84
C GLN A 248 -1.32 4.39 -38.08
N TYR A 249 -0.88 4.46 -36.81
CA TYR A 249 -0.61 3.30 -35.97
C TYR A 249 -1.73 3.03 -34.95
N LEU A 250 -2.46 4.06 -34.55
CA LEU A 250 -3.46 3.99 -33.50
C LEU A 250 -4.86 4.18 -34.07
N SER A 251 -5.73 3.19 -33.86
CA SER A 251 -7.13 3.28 -34.21
C SER A 251 -7.92 4.16 -33.23
N ALA A 252 -9.15 4.55 -33.58
CA ALA A 252 -10.04 5.26 -32.66
C ALA A 252 -10.32 4.45 -31.38
N SER A 253 -10.40 3.12 -31.47
CA SER A 253 -10.52 2.23 -30.31
C SER A 253 -9.26 2.24 -29.43
N ASP A 254 -8.08 2.34 -30.03
CA ASP A 254 -6.82 2.46 -29.28
C ASP A 254 -6.78 3.76 -28.49
N LEU A 255 -7.13 4.88 -29.14
CA LEU A 255 -7.16 6.19 -28.48
C LEU A 255 -8.12 6.21 -27.29
N LYS A 256 -9.29 5.57 -27.40
CA LYS A 256 -10.23 5.41 -26.28
C LYS A 256 -9.64 4.58 -25.14
N THR A 257 -8.88 3.54 -25.46
CA THR A 257 -8.21 2.70 -24.46
C THR A 257 -7.11 3.48 -23.75
N LEU A 258 -6.32 4.26 -24.49
CA LEU A 258 -5.29 5.14 -23.94
C LEU A 258 -5.88 6.23 -23.04
N GLU A 259 -7.03 6.81 -23.42
CA GLU A 259 -7.75 7.78 -22.58
C GLU A 259 -8.22 7.15 -21.26
N GLN A 260 -8.75 5.92 -21.31
CA GLN A 260 -9.14 5.19 -20.10
C GLN A 260 -7.95 4.91 -19.19
N GLN A 261 -6.82 4.51 -19.77
CA GLN A 261 -5.57 4.30 -19.02
C GLN A 261 -5.10 5.60 -18.35
N GLN A 262 -5.07 6.71 -19.09
CA GLN A 262 -4.70 8.02 -18.53
C GLN A 262 -5.56 8.35 -17.31
N ARG A 263 -6.89 8.24 -17.44
CA ARG A 263 -7.83 8.50 -16.34
C ARG A 263 -7.60 7.55 -15.15
N ALA A 264 -7.22 6.31 -15.40
CA ALA A 264 -6.92 5.34 -14.35
C ALA A 264 -5.66 5.74 -13.57
N VAL A 265 -4.57 6.08 -14.26
CA VAL A 265 -3.30 6.50 -13.62
C VAL A 265 -3.49 7.78 -12.81
N VAL A 266 -4.13 8.80 -13.38
CA VAL A 266 -4.41 10.07 -12.67
C VAL A 266 -5.24 9.83 -11.40
N ARG A 267 -6.25 8.94 -11.45
CA ARG A 267 -7.03 8.59 -10.26
C ARG A 267 -6.19 7.87 -9.21
N ALA A 268 -5.32 6.94 -9.62
CA ALA A 268 -4.44 6.23 -8.70
C ALA A 268 -3.49 7.21 -7.99
N GLU A 269 -2.87 8.13 -8.72
CA GLU A 269 -2.01 9.17 -8.14
C GLU A 269 -2.76 10.04 -7.12
N HIS A 270 -4.00 10.44 -7.42
CA HIS A 270 -4.82 11.21 -6.47
C HIS A 270 -5.16 10.40 -5.21
N VAL A 271 -5.47 9.12 -5.35
CA VAL A 271 -5.75 8.22 -4.22
C VAL A 271 -4.50 8.05 -3.35
N ASP A 272 -3.34 7.80 -3.95
CA ASP A 272 -2.08 7.66 -3.22
C ASP A 272 -1.70 8.94 -2.48
N GLN A 273 -1.86 10.10 -3.12
CA GLN A 273 -1.64 11.39 -2.46
C GLN A 273 -2.62 11.63 -1.30
N ALA A 274 -3.90 11.30 -1.48
CA ALA A 274 -4.90 11.41 -0.42
C ALA A 274 -4.57 10.46 0.75
N TYR A 275 -4.18 9.23 0.45
CA TYR A 275 -3.78 8.24 1.44
C TYR A 275 -2.54 8.68 2.23
N GLN A 276 -1.51 9.18 1.55
CA GLN A 276 -0.30 9.72 2.20
C GLN A 276 -0.60 10.96 3.05
N ARG A 277 -1.57 11.81 2.66
CA ARG A 277 -2.00 12.95 3.48
C ARG A 277 -2.72 12.46 4.73
N THR A 278 -3.64 11.50 4.59
CA THR A 278 -4.38 10.90 5.70
C THR A 278 -3.45 10.20 6.69
N GLN A 279 -2.48 9.40 6.21
CA GLN A 279 -1.49 8.78 7.08
C GLN A 279 -0.66 9.80 7.85
N ARG A 280 -0.17 10.86 7.17
CA ARG A 280 0.58 11.94 7.84
C ARG A 280 -0.26 12.66 8.89
N GLN A 281 -1.55 12.88 8.61
CA GLN A 281 -2.47 13.49 9.56
C GLN A 281 -2.71 12.59 10.77
N GLN A 282 -2.91 11.28 10.56
CA GLN A 282 -3.05 10.29 11.64
C GLN A 282 -1.79 10.22 12.50
N GLN A 283 -0.60 10.09 11.91
CA GLN A 283 0.66 10.07 12.66
C GLN A 283 0.84 11.33 13.52
N LYS A 284 0.47 12.50 12.99
CA LYS A 284 0.50 13.75 13.75
C LYS A 284 -0.53 13.78 14.87
N GLN A 285 -1.72 13.22 14.64
CA GLN A 285 -2.77 13.12 15.66
C GLN A 285 -2.33 12.17 16.79
N ASP A 286 -1.81 10.98 16.46
CA ASP A 286 -1.35 10.00 17.45
C ASP A 286 -0.20 10.56 18.30
N ALA A 287 0.76 11.26 17.68
CA ALA A 287 1.84 11.94 18.38
C ALA A 287 1.32 13.06 19.30
N SER A 288 0.30 13.81 18.85
CA SER A 288 -0.37 14.83 19.66
C SER A 288 -1.10 14.20 20.85
N ASP A 289 -1.84 13.11 20.64
CA ASP A 289 -2.63 12.45 21.69
C ASP A 289 -1.71 11.84 22.78
N GLN A 290 -0.59 11.23 22.37
CA GLN A 290 0.44 10.77 23.30
C GLN A 290 0.98 11.94 24.15
N ARG A 291 1.26 13.07 23.49
CA ARG A 291 1.80 14.25 24.17
C ARG A 291 0.79 14.92 25.09
N GLU A 292 -0.49 14.98 24.71
CA GLU A 292 -1.60 15.41 25.58
C GLU A 292 -1.65 14.52 26.84
N GLY A 293 -1.57 13.20 26.68
CA GLY A 293 -1.51 12.26 27.79
C GLY A 293 -0.36 12.54 28.76
N GLU A 294 0.83 12.82 28.25
CA GLU A 294 1.99 13.18 29.07
C GLU A 294 1.78 14.50 29.85
N TYR A 295 1.18 15.50 29.22
CA TYR A 295 0.87 16.77 29.90
C TYR A 295 -0.19 16.60 30.98
N ILE A 296 -1.25 15.83 30.71
CA ILE A 296 -2.29 15.53 31.69
C ILE A 296 -1.70 14.74 32.87
N ALA A 297 -0.88 13.73 32.61
CA ALA A 297 -0.22 12.95 33.66
C ALA A 297 0.65 13.84 34.58
N LYS A 298 1.41 14.78 34.00
CA LYS A 298 2.22 15.74 34.78
C LYS A 298 1.37 16.73 35.58
N LEU A 299 0.25 17.20 35.03
CA LEU A 299 -0.68 18.10 35.74
C LEU A 299 -1.34 17.43 36.95
N HIS A 300 -1.54 16.12 36.90
CA HIS A 300 -2.13 15.31 37.97
C HIS A 300 -1.09 14.54 38.81
N SER A 301 0.20 14.82 38.64
CA SER A 301 1.28 14.20 39.41
C SER A 301 1.28 14.70 40.85
N ASP A 302 1.64 13.84 41.83
CA ASP A 302 1.80 14.25 43.23
C ASP A 302 3.07 15.09 43.47
N ASP A 303 3.93 15.24 42.45
CA ASP A 303 5.16 16.04 42.50
C ASP A 303 4.90 17.51 42.08
N PRO A 304 5.07 18.49 43.00
CA PRO A 304 4.85 19.91 42.71
C PRO A 304 5.75 20.48 41.60
N GLN A 305 6.96 19.94 41.41
CA GLN A 305 7.85 20.40 40.34
C GLN A 305 7.34 19.95 38.96
N GLN A 306 6.75 18.76 38.88
CA GLN A 306 6.15 18.26 37.63
C GLN A 306 4.88 19.03 37.27
N GLN A 307 4.04 19.35 38.25
CA GLN A 307 2.86 20.19 38.03
C GLN A 307 3.24 21.58 37.49
N GLN A 308 4.22 22.25 38.09
CA GLN A 308 4.68 23.58 37.67
C GLN A 308 5.39 23.59 36.30
N SER A 309 5.97 22.46 35.91
CA SER A 309 6.61 22.30 34.60
C SER A 309 5.62 22.39 33.43
N VAL A 310 4.33 22.13 33.69
CA VAL A 310 3.26 22.23 32.68
C VAL A 310 2.57 23.58 32.81
N ASN A 311 2.92 24.50 31.94
CA ASN A 311 2.30 25.83 31.86
C ASN A 311 1.91 26.18 30.42
N ALA A 312 1.05 27.20 30.26
CA ALA A 312 0.55 27.65 28.95
C ALA A 312 1.68 27.93 27.94
N LYS A 313 2.81 28.48 28.41
CA LYS A 313 4.00 28.75 27.57
C LYS A 313 4.68 27.47 27.08
N SER A 314 4.80 26.44 27.92
CA SER A 314 5.39 25.15 27.53
C SER A 314 4.53 24.40 26.50
N ILE A 315 3.20 24.52 26.61
CA ILE A 315 2.25 23.87 25.69
C ILE A 315 2.15 24.65 24.37
N ALA A 316 2.12 25.98 24.43
CA ALA A 316 2.08 26.83 23.24
C ALA A 316 3.29 26.62 22.32
N ASN A 317 4.45 26.29 22.90
CA ASN A 317 5.69 26.04 22.16
C ASN A 317 5.89 24.57 21.76
N ASP A 318 4.94 23.67 22.06
CA ASP A 318 5.04 22.28 21.64
C ASP A 318 4.40 22.07 20.26
N PHE A 319 5.25 21.94 19.24
CA PHE A 319 4.82 21.75 17.85
C PHE A 319 4.42 20.31 17.52
N THR A 320 4.63 19.37 18.43
CA THR A 320 4.14 17.98 18.27
C THR A 320 2.63 17.91 18.46
N LEU A 321 2.07 18.80 19.30
CA LEU A 321 0.62 18.95 19.47
C LEU A 321 -0.03 19.55 18.21
N THR A 322 -1.22 19.05 17.89
CA THR A 322 -2.10 19.73 16.92
C THR A 322 -2.54 21.09 17.46
N ARG A 323 -3.01 21.98 16.57
CA ARG A 323 -3.49 23.31 16.97
C ARG A 323 -4.63 23.20 17.98
N GLU A 324 -5.61 22.35 17.69
CA GLU A 324 -6.77 22.10 18.55
C GLU A 324 -6.34 21.54 19.91
N ALA A 325 -5.40 20.59 19.91
CA ALA A 325 -4.82 20.04 21.14
C ALA A 325 -4.15 21.11 22.01
N ARG A 326 -3.33 21.99 21.42
CA ARG A 326 -2.70 23.10 22.15
C ARG A 326 -3.73 24.03 22.78
N GLU A 327 -4.74 24.45 22.02
CA GLU A 327 -5.79 25.35 22.49
C GLU A 327 -6.58 24.71 23.66
N ARG A 328 -6.95 23.43 23.54
CA ARG A 328 -7.61 22.69 24.63
C ARG A 328 -6.74 22.59 25.87
N MET A 329 -5.48 22.21 25.72
CA MET A 329 -4.56 21.97 26.83
C MET A 329 -4.21 23.27 27.58
N ILE A 330 -4.03 24.39 26.87
CA ILE A 330 -3.86 25.71 27.49
C ILE A 330 -5.08 26.05 28.36
N GLY A 331 -6.30 25.85 27.83
CA GLY A 331 -7.53 26.09 28.60
C GLY A 331 -7.72 25.14 29.80
N ILE A 332 -7.14 23.94 29.79
CA ILE A 332 -7.11 23.05 30.97
C ILE A 332 -6.19 23.64 32.05
N VAL A 333 -4.96 24.03 31.67
CA VAL A 333 -3.97 24.60 32.59
C VAL A 333 -4.41 25.92 33.21
N GLU A 334 -5.05 26.80 32.45
CA GLU A 334 -5.53 28.08 32.97
C GLU A 334 -6.68 27.89 33.98
N ARG A 335 -7.54 26.88 33.77
CA ARG A 335 -8.62 26.53 34.70
C ARG A 335 -8.11 25.86 35.97
N THR A 336 -7.04 25.08 35.92
CA THR A 336 -6.43 24.51 37.13
C THR A 336 -5.68 25.58 37.91
N ALA A 337 -4.94 26.47 37.25
CA ALA A 337 -4.24 27.59 37.90
C ALA A 337 -5.19 28.61 38.55
N SER A 338 -6.36 28.86 37.94
CA SER A 338 -7.33 29.84 38.47
C SER A 338 -8.12 29.34 39.68
N LYS A 339 -8.14 28.02 39.95
CA LYS A 339 -8.91 27.41 41.05
C LYS A 339 -8.28 27.54 42.43
N GLU A 340 -7.04 28.03 42.54
CA GLU A 340 -6.35 28.20 43.84
C GLU A 340 -6.62 29.56 44.52
N ASN A 341 -7.24 30.55 43.86
CA ASN A 341 -7.24 31.95 44.36
C ASN A 341 -8.61 32.58 44.71
N SER A 342 -9.73 31.83 44.75
CA SER A 342 -11.01 32.43 45.19
C SER A 342 -11.14 32.40 46.73
N ALA A 343 -10.89 33.53 47.39
CA ALA A 343 -11.16 33.71 48.82
C ALA A 343 -12.66 33.59 49.13
N THR A 344 -13.03 32.88 50.20
CA THR A 344 -14.43 32.73 50.61
C THR A 344 -15.00 34.05 51.14
N ASP A 345 -16.18 34.43 50.65
CA ASP A 345 -16.96 35.55 51.20
C ASP A 345 -17.51 35.18 52.61
N PRO A 346 -17.11 35.90 53.68
CA PRO A 346 -17.55 35.60 55.05
C PRO A 346 -19.08 35.65 55.23
N ALA A 347 -19.78 36.55 54.53
CA ALA A 347 -21.23 36.69 54.65
C ALA A 347 -21.96 35.47 54.05
N THR A 348 -21.53 35.03 52.87
CA THR A 348 -22.05 33.82 52.22
C THR A 348 -21.78 32.56 53.06
N ARG A 349 -20.58 32.43 53.63
CA ARG A 349 -20.26 31.31 54.52
C ARG A 349 -21.15 31.27 55.75
N ASN A 350 -21.31 32.39 56.44
CA ASN A 350 -22.13 32.44 57.66
C ASN A 350 -23.61 32.20 57.38
N ARG A 351 -24.15 32.69 56.26
CA ARG A 351 -25.51 32.36 55.82
C ARG A 351 -25.70 30.85 55.64
N LEU A 352 -24.73 30.17 55.04
CA LEU A 352 -24.78 28.71 54.83
C LEU A 352 -24.66 27.95 56.16
N LEU A 353 -23.87 28.45 57.11
CA LEU A 353 -23.79 27.87 58.47
C LEU A 353 -25.08 28.09 59.27
N ASP A 354 -25.65 29.29 59.23
CA ASP A 354 -26.90 29.62 59.93
C ASP A 354 -28.07 28.76 59.42
N GLY A 355 -28.13 28.53 58.10
CA GLY A 355 -29.12 27.62 57.53
C GLY A 355 -28.90 26.16 57.94
N MET A 356 -27.70 25.73 58.37
CA MET A 356 -27.53 24.38 58.93
C MET A 356 -28.18 24.22 60.31
N LEU A 357 -28.42 25.34 61.01
CA LEU A 357 -29.08 25.38 62.32
C LEU A 357 -30.60 25.62 62.21
N SER A 358 -31.11 25.95 61.02
CA SER A 358 -32.50 26.36 60.83
C SER A 358 -33.38 25.18 60.38
N ALA A 359 -34.44 24.91 61.14
CA ALA A 359 -35.47 23.95 60.74
C ALA A 359 -36.35 24.47 59.58
N ASP A 360 -36.59 25.79 59.53
CA ASP A 360 -37.49 26.42 58.55
C ASP A 360 -36.82 26.71 57.20
N LYS A 361 -35.51 27.00 57.20
CA LYS A 361 -34.71 27.28 56.00
C LYS A 361 -33.38 26.53 56.04
N PRO A 362 -33.40 25.18 55.94
CA PRO A 362 -32.20 24.39 56.01
C PRO A 362 -31.29 24.66 54.81
N THR A 363 -29.98 24.81 55.05
CA THR A 363 -28.98 24.86 53.99
C THR A 363 -28.98 23.54 53.23
N LYS A 364 -29.20 23.57 51.92
CA LYS A 364 -29.19 22.39 51.06
C LYS A 364 -27.84 22.26 50.35
N MET A 365 -27.56 21.05 49.88
CA MET A 365 -26.42 20.75 49.01
C MET A 365 -26.37 21.71 47.81
N GLN A 366 -27.54 22.05 47.26
CA GLN A 366 -27.67 22.96 46.14
C GLN A 366 -27.21 24.40 46.47
N ASP A 367 -27.45 24.89 47.69
CA ASP A 367 -27.04 26.24 48.09
C ASP A 367 -25.52 26.37 48.19
N ILE A 368 -24.85 25.29 48.60
CA ILE A 368 -23.38 25.22 48.66
C ILE A 368 -22.78 25.16 47.25
N LEU A 369 -23.38 24.33 46.38
CA LEU A 369 -22.94 24.24 44.98
C LEU A 369 -23.14 25.57 44.25
N GLN A 370 -24.26 26.26 44.48
CA GLN A 370 -24.51 27.56 43.90
C GLN A 370 -23.49 28.60 44.39
N ALA A 371 -23.21 28.65 45.69
CA ALA A 371 -22.18 29.55 46.23
C ALA A 371 -20.77 29.27 45.69
N GLN A 372 -20.47 28.01 45.36
CA GLN A 372 -19.22 27.61 44.71
C GLN A 372 -19.18 28.02 43.23
N ILE A 373 -20.29 27.87 42.49
CA ILE A 373 -20.43 28.32 41.10
C ILE A 373 -20.30 29.85 41.01
N ASP A 374 -20.87 30.57 41.97
CA ASP A 374 -20.85 32.03 42.03
C ASP A 374 -19.49 32.60 42.51
N ASN A 375 -18.49 31.75 42.74
CA ASN A 375 -17.17 32.09 43.30
C ASN A 375 -17.23 32.82 44.65
N LYS A 376 -18.32 32.69 45.41
CA LYS A 376 -18.47 33.26 46.77
C LYS A 376 -17.98 32.31 47.86
N LEU A 377 -17.64 31.07 47.49
CA LEU A 377 -17.21 30.02 48.39
C LEU A 377 -16.02 29.28 47.78
N SER A 378 -14.91 29.20 48.51
CA SER A 378 -13.73 28.44 48.06
C SER A 378 -14.03 26.95 47.97
N ASN A 379 -13.27 26.23 47.14
CA ASN A 379 -13.40 24.76 47.02
C ASN A 379 -13.21 24.05 48.36
N LYS A 380 -12.29 24.55 49.20
CA LYS A 380 -12.03 24.00 50.54
C LYS A 380 -13.26 24.14 51.46
N ASP A 381 -13.84 25.33 51.55
CA ASP A 381 -15.01 25.56 52.40
C ASP A 381 -16.26 24.87 51.86
N ALA A 382 -16.40 24.78 50.53
CA ALA A 382 -17.47 24.03 49.90
C ALA A 382 -17.40 22.53 50.27
N THR A 383 -16.23 21.90 50.20
CA THR A 383 -16.07 20.49 50.60
C THR A 383 -16.47 20.26 52.06
N ILE A 384 -16.01 21.12 52.98
CA ILE A 384 -16.33 21.02 54.41
C ILE A 384 -17.83 21.15 54.65
N LEU A 385 -18.50 22.12 54.01
CA LEU A 385 -19.95 22.31 54.13
C LEU A 385 -20.74 21.10 53.57
N LYS A 386 -20.29 20.50 52.46
CA LYS A 386 -20.92 19.31 51.87
C LYS A 386 -20.79 18.08 52.78
N GLU A 387 -19.63 17.90 53.41
CA GLU A 387 -19.42 16.80 54.37
C GLU A 387 -20.36 16.91 55.57
N MET A 388 -20.60 18.12 56.09
CA MET A 388 -21.52 18.32 57.22
C MET A 388 -22.98 18.02 56.87
N ILE A 389 -23.42 18.29 55.64
CA ILE A 389 -24.75 17.90 55.17
C ILE A 389 -24.82 16.38 54.90
N GLY A 390 -23.84 15.83 54.20
CA GLY A 390 -23.87 14.45 53.70
C GLY A 390 -23.72 13.37 54.78
N SER A 391 -23.11 13.69 55.91
CA SER A 391 -22.85 12.73 57.00
C SER A 391 -24.03 12.48 57.95
N GLY A 392 -25.24 12.97 57.64
CA GLY A 392 -26.42 12.81 58.51
C GLY A 392 -26.34 13.60 59.83
N ARG A 393 -25.30 14.42 59.99
CA ARG A 393 -25.02 15.29 61.14
C ARG A 393 -26.03 16.43 61.34
N GLY A 394 -26.96 16.64 60.40
CA GLY A 394 -27.93 17.75 60.44
C GLY A 394 -29.04 17.63 61.50
N SER A 395 -29.40 16.42 61.93
CA SER A 395 -30.55 16.22 62.84
C SER A 395 -30.30 16.72 64.26
N THR A 396 -29.06 16.60 64.76
CA THR A 396 -28.66 17.13 66.08
C THR A 396 -28.38 18.63 66.08
N LEU A 397 -28.13 19.22 64.91
CA LEU A 397 -27.85 20.65 64.75
C LEU A 397 -29.11 21.53 64.74
N SER A 398 -30.27 20.90 64.53
CA SER A 398 -31.58 21.57 64.52
C SER A 398 -32.31 21.48 65.87
N ASP A 399 -31.68 20.88 66.90
CA ASP A 399 -32.27 20.76 68.24
C ASP A 399 -32.49 22.15 68.88
N PRO A 400 -33.65 22.45 69.50
CA PRO A 400 -33.94 23.77 70.08
C PRO A 400 -32.96 24.21 71.17
N VAL A 401 -32.42 23.27 71.96
CA VAL A 401 -31.42 23.57 73.00
C VAL A 401 -30.08 23.86 72.33
N PHE A 402 -29.66 23.02 71.39
CA PHE A 402 -28.42 23.22 70.64
C PHE A 402 -28.42 24.56 69.89
N THR A 403 -29.49 24.86 69.15
CA THR A 403 -29.64 26.10 68.38
C THR A 403 -29.65 27.34 69.28
N GLY A 404 -30.37 27.29 70.40
CA GLY A 404 -30.38 28.38 71.39
C GLY A 404 -29.00 28.67 71.96
N VAL A 405 -28.25 27.61 72.31
CA VAL A 405 -26.89 27.74 72.84
C VAL A 405 -25.91 28.22 71.76
N MET A 406 -26.02 27.74 70.52
CA MET A 406 -25.19 28.22 69.41
C MET A 406 -25.47 29.68 69.06
N GLY A 407 -26.72 30.13 69.19
CA GLY A 407 -27.09 31.54 69.07
C GLY A 407 -26.47 32.41 70.16
N ALA A 408 -26.47 31.94 71.41
CA ALA A 408 -25.81 32.64 72.51
C ALA A 408 -24.28 32.66 72.36
N ALA A 409 -23.66 31.57 71.92
CA ALA A 409 -22.23 31.51 71.61
C ALA A 409 -21.86 32.47 70.46
N LYS A 410 -22.67 32.51 69.40
CA LYS A 410 -22.53 33.46 68.28
C LYS A 410 -22.53 34.90 68.78
N GLN A 411 -23.51 35.26 69.61
CA GLN A 411 -23.59 36.59 70.19
C GLN A 411 -22.37 36.97 71.04
N GLN A 412 -21.66 36.02 71.66
CA GLN A 412 -20.45 36.31 72.43
C GLN A 412 -19.22 36.49 71.53
N ILE A 413 -19.12 35.72 70.44
CA ILE A 413 -17.96 35.69 69.53
C ILE A 413 -18.03 36.83 68.50
N GLU A 414 -19.23 37.14 68.00
CA GLU A 414 -19.42 38.13 66.93
C GLU A 414 -19.30 39.59 67.39
N GLN A 415 -18.97 39.85 68.66
CA GLN A 415 -18.74 41.21 69.19
C GLN A 415 -17.36 41.77 68.79
N SER A 416 -16.94 41.57 67.55
CA SER A 416 -15.69 42.08 66.98
C SER A 416 -15.76 42.20 65.47
N LEU A 417 -14.81 42.93 64.88
CA LEU A 417 -14.69 43.10 63.43
C LEU A 417 -14.39 41.77 62.71
N GLU A 418 -13.63 40.89 63.34
CA GLU A 418 -13.36 39.52 62.86
C GLU A 418 -14.39 38.50 63.38
N GLY A 419 -15.44 38.97 64.05
CA GLY A 419 -16.40 38.14 64.77
C GLY A 419 -17.06 37.09 63.89
N ALA A 420 -17.40 37.46 62.65
CA ALA A 420 -17.96 36.56 61.65
C ALA A 420 -16.97 35.45 61.23
N GLU A 421 -15.68 35.78 61.12
CA GLU A 421 -14.65 34.80 60.75
C GLU A 421 -14.41 33.82 61.91
N ASN A 422 -14.27 34.36 63.11
CA ASN A 422 -14.04 33.63 64.35
C ASN A 422 -15.22 32.74 64.73
N TYR A 423 -16.45 33.18 64.48
CA TYR A 423 -17.64 32.35 64.66
C TYR A 423 -17.62 31.13 63.73
N GLY A 424 -17.23 31.28 62.46
CA GLY A 424 -17.11 30.12 61.57
C GLY A 424 -16.05 29.11 62.05
N LYS A 425 -14.87 29.58 62.47
CA LYS A 425 -13.82 28.70 63.04
C LYS A 425 -14.30 27.97 64.30
N PHE A 426 -14.95 28.69 65.20
CA PHE A 426 -15.62 28.14 66.38
C PHE A 426 -16.65 27.07 65.98
N PHE A 427 -17.57 27.41 65.09
CA PHE A 427 -18.68 26.55 64.67
C PHE A 427 -18.16 25.22 64.13
N TYR A 428 -17.19 25.26 63.20
CA TYR A 428 -16.60 24.06 62.62
C TYR A 428 -15.89 23.18 63.66
N GLY A 429 -15.03 23.78 64.50
CA GLY A 429 -14.28 23.04 65.50
C GLY A 429 -15.21 22.40 66.55
N PHE A 430 -16.13 23.20 67.09
CA PHE A 430 -17.07 22.77 68.11
C PHE A 430 -18.04 21.71 67.60
N VAL A 431 -18.72 21.94 66.47
CA VAL A 431 -19.71 20.99 65.92
C VAL A 431 -19.07 19.63 65.63
N ARG A 432 -17.87 19.63 65.02
CA ARG A 432 -17.14 18.40 64.72
C ARG A 432 -16.86 17.59 65.98
N ASP A 433 -16.32 18.24 67.02
CA ASP A 433 -15.92 17.56 68.24
C ASP A 433 -17.14 17.17 69.10
N TYR A 434 -18.16 18.01 69.17
CA TYR A 434 -19.45 17.72 69.82
C TYR A 434 -20.11 16.47 69.23
N GLN A 435 -20.19 16.39 67.91
CA GLN A 435 -20.78 15.23 67.24
C GLN A 435 -19.92 13.98 67.35
N LYS A 436 -18.59 14.12 67.29
CA LYS A 436 -17.68 13.00 67.51
C LYS A 436 -17.88 12.40 68.92
N GLN A 437 -18.00 13.24 69.95
CA GLN A 437 -18.26 12.79 71.32
C GLN A 437 -19.68 12.25 71.51
N ALA A 438 -20.68 12.85 70.85
CA ALA A 438 -22.06 12.37 70.87
C ALA A 438 -22.19 10.96 70.25
N VAL A 439 -21.59 10.73 69.08
CA VAL A 439 -21.58 9.41 68.42
C VAL A 439 -20.78 8.39 69.22
N ALA A 440 -19.67 8.80 69.85
CA ALA A 440 -18.87 7.93 70.70
C ALA A 440 -19.51 7.64 72.08
N GLY A 441 -20.63 8.29 72.43
CA GLY A 441 -21.28 8.16 73.73
C GLY A 441 -20.48 8.76 74.90
N THR A 442 -19.48 9.61 74.62
CA THR A 442 -18.57 10.21 75.62
C THR A 442 -18.88 11.67 75.93
N LEU A 443 -19.99 12.20 75.41
CA LEU A 443 -20.41 13.58 75.61
C LEU A 443 -20.77 13.84 77.07
N GLN A 444 -20.15 14.85 77.68
CA GLN A 444 -20.47 15.24 79.06
C GLN A 444 -21.89 15.86 79.14
N PRO A 445 -22.67 15.62 80.21
CA PRO A 445 -24.04 16.14 80.33
C PRO A 445 -24.13 17.67 80.28
N ASN A 446 -23.09 18.38 80.74
CA ASN A 446 -22.96 19.83 80.73
C ASN A 446 -22.33 20.38 79.44
N ALA A 447 -22.13 19.58 78.38
CA ALA A 447 -21.35 19.98 77.20
C ALA A 447 -21.87 21.25 76.48
N LEU A 448 -23.16 21.58 76.65
CA LEU A 448 -23.81 22.77 76.09
C LEU A 448 -24.04 23.89 77.12
N ASP A 449 -23.54 23.77 78.35
CA ASP A 449 -23.73 24.79 79.38
C ASP A 449 -22.70 25.92 79.25
N LEU A 450 -23.13 27.08 78.73
CA LEU A 450 -22.30 28.28 78.60
C LEU A 450 -21.92 28.93 79.95
N ARG A 451 -22.53 28.52 81.06
CA ARG A 451 -22.22 29.04 82.40
C ARG A 451 -21.14 28.22 83.10
N ASP A 452 -20.95 26.97 82.68
CA ASP A 452 -19.88 26.11 83.18
C ASP A 452 -18.62 26.32 82.34
N GLU A 453 -17.55 26.84 82.95
CA GLU A 453 -16.26 27.05 82.28
C GLU A 453 -15.63 25.76 81.75
N LYS A 454 -16.00 24.60 82.34
CA LYS A 454 -15.48 23.30 81.93
C LYS A 454 -16.29 22.66 80.81
N SER A 455 -17.45 23.19 80.44
CA SER A 455 -18.23 22.64 79.34
C SER A 455 -17.47 22.71 78.02
N LEU A 456 -17.78 21.77 77.12
CA LEU A 456 -17.17 21.74 75.80
C LEU A 456 -17.41 23.06 75.05
N ILE A 457 -18.62 23.60 75.10
CA ILE A 457 -18.94 24.85 74.41
C ILE A 457 -18.24 26.06 75.01
N SER A 458 -18.15 26.18 76.34
CA SER A 458 -17.48 27.31 77.00
C SER A 458 -15.98 27.34 76.69
N GLN A 459 -15.33 26.16 76.65
CA GLN A 459 -13.91 26.06 76.28
C GLN A 459 -13.66 26.55 74.86
N TYR A 460 -14.54 26.18 73.92
CA TYR A 460 -14.48 26.64 72.54
C TYR A 460 -14.79 28.13 72.42
N VAL A 461 -15.84 28.63 73.08
CA VAL A 461 -16.18 30.07 73.06
C VAL A 461 -15.02 30.92 73.58
N LYS A 462 -14.36 30.50 74.67
CA LYS A 462 -13.24 31.24 75.27
C LYS A 462 -12.05 31.43 74.32
N GLN A 463 -11.81 30.49 73.40
CA GLN A 463 -10.72 30.60 72.40
C GLN A 463 -10.99 31.67 71.34
N TYR A 464 -12.26 31.95 71.06
CA TYR A 464 -12.68 32.85 69.99
C TYR A 464 -13.38 34.11 70.51
N GLN A 465 -13.47 34.28 71.83
CA GLN A 465 -14.11 35.43 72.43
C GLN A 465 -13.24 36.69 72.23
N PRO A 466 -13.81 37.79 71.73
CA PRO A 466 -13.05 39.00 71.52
C PRO A 466 -12.64 39.65 72.84
N SER A 467 -11.50 40.35 72.81
CA SER A 467 -11.03 41.11 73.97
C SER A 467 -12.00 42.27 74.30
N ASN A 468 -11.95 42.79 75.53
CA ASN A 468 -12.79 43.93 75.90
C ASN A 468 -12.51 45.17 75.02
N ALA A 469 -11.28 45.34 74.55
CA ALA A 469 -10.92 46.41 73.63
C ALA A 469 -11.62 46.23 72.26
N ASP A 470 -11.67 45.01 71.74
CA ASP A 470 -12.32 44.71 70.47
C ASP A 470 -13.85 44.85 70.54
N LYS A 471 -14.44 44.48 71.69
CA LYS A 471 -15.86 44.70 71.97
C LYS A 471 -16.21 46.19 71.98
N ILE A 472 -15.42 47.02 72.67
CA ILE A 472 -15.62 48.48 72.71
C ILE A 472 -15.54 49.07 71.30
N ARG A 473 -14.52 48.67 70.51
CA ARG A 473 -14.39 49.08 69.11
C ARG A 473 -15.62 48.69 68.29
N TYR A 474 -16.06 47.44 68.39
CA TYR A 474 -17.24 46.93 67.69
C TYR A 474 -18.51 47.75 67.98
N TYR A 475 -18.81 48.04 69.26
CA TYR A 475 -19.99 48.83 69.62
C TYR A 475 -19.89 50.30 69.22
N MET A 476 -18.69 50.87 69.21
CA MET A 476 -18.46 52.24 68.72
C MET A 476 -18.84 52.36 67.24
N PHE A 477 -18.40 51.41 66.39
CA PHE A 477 -18.72 51.43 64.95
C PHE A 477 -20.16 51.04 64.65
N LYS A 478 -20.72 50.07 65.38
CA LYS A 478 -22.12 49.66 65.21
C LYS A 478 -23.11 50.80 65.45
N ASN A 479 -22.85 51.68 66.43
CA ASN A 479 -23.71 52.81 66.74
C ASN A 479 -23.55 54.01 65.78
N LEU A 480 -22.47 54.05 64.99
CA LEU A 480 -22.19 55.10 64.02
C LEU A 480 -22.77 54.81 62.62
N GLY A 481 -23.39 53.64 62.39
CA GLY A 481 -24.02 53.28 61.11
C GLY A 481 -23.04 53.09 59.93
N THR A 482 -21.74 53.07 60.21
CA THR A 482 -20.67 52.91 59.22
C THR A 482 -20.19 51.46 59.16
N ASP A 483 -20.10 50.90 57.94
CA ASP A 483 -19.47 49.60 57.69
C ASP A 483 -17.95 49.70 57.94
N PRO A 484 -17.41 49.04 58.98
CA PRO A 484 -16.01 49.20 59.38
C PRO A 484 -15.01 48.55 58.42
N SER A 485 -15.46 47.77 57.42
CA SER A 485 -14.59 47.26 56.36
C SER A 485 -14.16 48.34 55.35
N THR A 486 -14.78 49.52 55.40
CA THR A 486 -14.54 50.64 54.46
C THR A 486 -13.77 51.81 55.06
N VAL A 487 -13.34 51.71 56.34
CA VAL A 487 -12.68 52.80 57.06
C VAL A 487 -11.19 52.47 57.27
N ASP A 488 -10.31 53.31 56.72
CA ASP A 488 -8.87 53.26 57.00
C ASP A 488 -8.60 53.80 58.42
N PHE A 489 -8.26 52.89 59.33
CA PHE A 489 -8.03 53.19 60.74
C PHE A 489 -6.69 53.87 61.04
N SER A 490 -5.88 54.19 60.02
CA SER A 490 -4.72 55.05 60.20
C SER A 490 -5.09 56.55 60.37
N GLN A 491 -6.36 56.94 60.15
CA GLN A 491 -6.74 58.37 60.09
C GLN A 491 -7.81 58.84 61.09
N VAL A 492 -8.33 58.00 61.99
CA VAL A 492 -9.36 58.43 62.97
C VAL A 492 -8.77 58.58 64.37
N VAL A 493 -8.38 59.82 64.71
CA VAL A 493 -8.00 60.24 66.07
C VAL A 493 -9.27 60.73 66.80
N PRO A 494 -9.53 60.37 68.07
CA PRO A 494 -10.62 60.98 68.83
C PRO A 494 -10.32 62.46 69.07
N ARG A 495 -11.23 63.37 68.66
CA ARG A 495 -11.20 64.77 69.09
C ARG A 495 -11.55 64.84 70.58
N ALA A 496 -10.52 64.92 71.42
CA ALA A 496 -10.66 65.50 72.75
C ALA A 496 -10.63 67.04 72.64
N VAL A 497 -11.55 67.70 73.33
CA VAL A 497 -11.55 69.15 73.56
C VAL A 497 -10.29 69.53 74.36
N GLY A 498 -9.71 70.69 74.06
CA GLY A 498 -8.38 71.20 74.48
C GLY A 498 -8.05 71.07 75.98
N ASP A 499 -6.79 71.08 76.38
CA ASP A 499 -5.85 72.18 76.14
C ASP A 499 -4.37 71.77 76.36
N MET A 500 -3.46 72.51 75.71
CA MET A 500 -1.99 72.64 75.92
C MET A 500 -0.99 71.58 75.36
N SER A 501 -0.32 72.04 74.30
CA SER A 501 0.94 71.68 73.59
C SER A 501 2.16 71.16 74.41
N PRO A 502 3.30 70.74 73.78
CA PRO A 502 3.49 69.84 72.63
C PRO A 502 4.53 68.72 72.91
N GLY A 503 4.42 67.56 72.25
CA GLY A 503 5.48 66.54 72.28
C GLY A 503 5.22 65.40 71.30
N GLY A 504 5.98 65.34 70.22
CA GLY A 504 5.87 64.32 69.18
C GLY A 504 6.22 62.91 69.69
N GLY A 505 5.59 61.89 69.11
CA GLY A 505 5.86 60.49 69.43
C GLY A 505 5.24 59.55 68.40
N SER A 506 6.01 59.25 67.38
CA SER A 506 5.81 58.20 66.36
C SER A 506 5.70 56.80 66.96
N ALA A 507 4.96 55.92 66.27
CA ALA A 507 4.82 54.48 66.53
C ALA A 507 6.17 53.76 66.77
N PRO A 508 6.19 52.63 67.52
CA PRO A 508 7.43 51.96 67.87
C PRO A 508 8.12 51.37 66.63
N ALA A 509 9.28 51.95 66.29
CA ALA A 509 10.16 51.44 65.26
C ALA A 509 10.74 50.08 65.69
N ARG A 510 10.87 49.15 64.73
CA ARG A 510 11.60 47.89 64.90
C ARG A 510 13.01 48.17 65.45
N PRO A 511 13.53 47.37 66.39
CA PRO A 511 14.85 47.62 66.98
C PRO A 511 15.93 47.58 65.89
N ALA A 512 16.72 48.65 65.78
CA ALA A 512 17.79 48.76 64.80
C ALA A 512 18.92 47.78 65.10
N ARG A 513 19.55 47.22 64.06
CA ARG A 513 20.72 46.35 64.19
C ARG A 513 21.98 47.20 64.32
N VAL A 514 22.71 47.05 65.41
CA VAL A 514 23.91 47.83 65.72
C VAL A 514 25.13 46.92 65.62
N THR A 515 26.02 47.20 64.67
CA THR A 515 27.21 46.38 64.41
C THR A 515 28.53 47.12 64.64
N THR A 516 28.47 48.41 64.95
CA THR A 516 29.62 49.29 65.19
C THR A 516 29.41 50.18 66.42
N LYS A 517 30.50 50.69 67.00
CA LYS A 517 30.47 51.54 68.21
C LYS A 517 29.78 52.89 67.96
N ASP A 518 30.00 53.50 66.79
CA ASP A 518 29.42 54.80 66.46
C ASP A 518 27.89 54.73 66.38
N GLN A 519 27.36 53.63 65.80
CA GLN A 519 25.92 53.35 65.78
C GLN A 519 25.34 53.11 67.18
N TYR A 520 26.13 52.55 68.11
CA TYR A 520 25.69 52.40 69.49
C TYR A 520 25.63 53.76 70.19
N ASP A 521 26.62 54.63 69.98
CA ASP A 521 26.73 55.92 70.67
C ASP A 521 25.62 56.90 70.24
N GLU A 522 25.12 56.80 69.01
CA GLU A 522 23.98 57.58 68.50
C GLU A 522 22.60 57.16 69.05
N LEU A 523 22.46 55.95 69.63
CA LEU A 523 21.18 55.51 70.18
C LEU A 523 20.81 56.27 71.46
N PRO A 524 19.53 56.65 71.66
CA PRO A 524 19.07 57.15 72.95
C PRO A 524 19.16 56.08 74.06
N VAL A 525 19.44 56.50 75.29
CA VAL A 525 19.39 55.61 76.47
C VAL A 525 17.96 55.07 76.65
N GLY A 526 17.83 53.78 76.95
CA GLY A 526 16.55 53.05 77.04
C GLY A 526 16.09 52.41 75.73
N THR A 527 16.81 52.64 74.62
CA THR A 527 16.44 52.04 73.33
C THR A 527 16.88 50.58 73.25
N HIS A 528 15.96 49.71 72.82
CA HIS A 528 16.25 48.30 72.52
C HIS A 528 16.85 48.16 71.12
N TYR A 529 17.95 47.44 70.97
CA TYR A 529 18.69 47.25 69.72
C TYR A 529 19.17 45.79 69.56
N ILE A 530 19.45 45.36 68.33
CA ILE A 530 19.98 44.02 68.06
C ILE A 530 21.50 44.08 67.86
N GLY A 531 22.25 43.34 68.67
CA GLY A 531 23.71 43.28 68.61
C GLY A 531 24.24 42.50 67.40
N LYS A 532 25.57 42.55 67.19
CA LYS A 532 26.23 41.83 66.09
C LYS A 532 26.03 40.30 66.14
N ASP A 533 25.77 39.77 67.33
CA ASP A 533 25.44 38.37 67.60
C ASP A 533 23.95 38.00 67.40
N GLY A 534 23.09 38.99 67.08
CA GLY A 534 21.67 38.78 66.83
C GLY A 534 20.78 38.77 68.08
N GLN A 535 21.33 39.00 69.28
CA GLN A 535 20.58 39.13 70.52
C GLN A 535 20.06 40.57 70.71
N THR A 536 18.97 40.73 71.47
CA THR A 536 18.39 42.06 71.76
C THR A 536 18.92 42.61 73.09
N TYR A 537 19.37 43.86 73.08
CA TYR A 537 19.96 44.57 74.21
C TYR A 537 19.27 45.93 74.41
N GLU A 538 19.38 46.49 75.61
CA GLU A 538 18.90 47.85 75.91
C GLU A 538 20.11 48.76 76.25
N LYS A 539 20.21 49.93 75.60
CA LYS A 539 21.30 50.88 75.89
C LYS A 539 21.08 51.53 77.25
N ARG A 540 21.94 51.23 78.23
CA ARG A 540 21.92 51.83 79.57
C ARG A 540 22.80 53.08 79.63
N SER A 541 22.45 54.04 80.49
CA SER A 541 23.25 55.25 80.70
C SER A 541 24.60 54.90 81.31
N SER A 542 25.68 55.44 80.74
CA SER A 542 27.01 55.39 81.30
C SER A 542 27.17 56.46 82.38
N GLN A 543 26.99 56.09 83.64
CA GLN A 543 27.66 56.77 84.76
C GLN A 543 28.34 55.75 85.68
N PRO A 544 29.48 56.12 86.30
CA PRO A 544 30.39 55.17 86.92
C PRO A 544 29.84 54.63 88.23
N SER A 545 29.96 53.31 88.41
CA SER A 545 29.87 52.66 89.72
C SER A 545 30.98 53.20 90.63
N ALA A 546 30.59 54.00 91.62
CA ALA A 546 31.36 54.15 92.85
C ALA A 546 30.81 53.13 93.86
N ALA A 547 31.50 52.00 94.01
CA ALA A 547 31.42 51.15 95.19
C ALA A 547 32.26 51.78 96.34
N PRO A 548 32.32 51.21 97.55
CA PRO A 548 31.30 50.56 98.41
C PRO A 548 31.34 51.13 99.85
N VAL A 549 30.33 50.97 100.72
CA VAL A 549 30.56 50.79 102.19
C VAL A 549 29.39 50.03 102.83
N SER A 550 29.79 49.03 103.62
CA SER A 550 29.07 48.14 104.53
C SER A 550 28.26 48.83 105.65
N ARG A 551 27.10 48.27 106.00
CA ARG A 551 26.85 47.60 107.30
C ARG A 551 25.50 46.89 107.29
#